data_AF-T1BAJ8-F1
#
_entry.id   AF-T1BAJ8-F1
#
_cell.length_a   1.000
_cell.length_b   1.000
_cell.length_c   1.000
_cell.angle_alpha   90.00
_cell.angle_beta   90.00
_cell.angle_gamma   90.00
#
_symmetry.space_group_name_H-M   'P 1'
#
loop_
_entity.id
_entity.type
_entity.pdbx_description
1 polymer ?
#
loop_
_entity_poly.entity_id
_entity_poly.type
_entity_poly.pdbx_seq_one_letter_code
_entity_poly.pdbx_strand_id
1 'polypeptide(L)'
;MSLNGSKSFIMNGMVINMDDARLKTLTQIEEFLKGTDELFRVSREERYPLVQRTLTRFGYDKLARKEKGVILRYLEAMTGLSRQQMTRLVQQFQKTGEVRLGYQTPRRGFQRVFGPSDVALLAEMDERHGTLSGPATKKLMERAFTIYGEERYGNLSRISVSHLYNLRGSKEYVAKRRHWTKTRSTKAPIGERRAPRPEGSPGYLRID
;
A
#
# COMPACT_ATOMS: atom_id res chain seq x y z
N MET A 1 1.61 35.99 -3.52
CA MET A 1 0.82 35.43 -2.40
C MET A 1 1.73 34.55 -1.57
N SER A 2 1.80 34.83 -0.28
CA SER A 2 2.71 34.24 0.71
C SER A 2 2.46 32.75 0.92
N LEU A 3 3.50 31.92 0.78
CA LEU A 3 3.52 30.52 1.23
C LEU A 3 4.64 30.34 2.25
N ASN A 4 4.54 31.02 3.39
CA ASN A 4 5.23 30.59 4.60
C ASN A 4 4.49 29.36 5.16
N GLY A 5 4.68 28.21 4.51
CA GLY A 5 4.25 26.93 5.04
C GLY A 5 5.22 26.51 6.14
N SER A 6 4.81 26.68 7.40
CA SER A 6 5.42 26.03 8.55
C SER A 6 5.39 24.51 8.36
N LYS A 7 6.55 23.84 8.48
CA LYS A 7 6.75 22.43 8.10
C LYS A 7 6.83 21.52 9.31
N SER A 8 6.06 20.44 9.29
CA SER A 8 5.82 19.53 10.39
C SER A 8 6.81 18.35 10.44
N PHE A 9 7.30 18.06 11.64
CA PHE A 9 8.18 16.94 12.00
C PHE A 9 7.47 16.11 13.07
N ILE A 10 7.70 14.79 13.11
CA ILE A 10 6.97 13.89 14.02
C ILE A 10 7.93 13.35 15.09
N MET A 11 7.68 13.69 16.36
CA MET A 11 8.31 13.07 17.54
C MET A 11 7.24 12.44 18.43
N ASN A 12 7.18 11.12 18.58
CA ASN A 12 6.23 10.42 19.48
C ASN A 12 4.76 10.90 19.37
N GLY A 13 4.29 11.25 18.15
CA GLY A 13 2.94 11.77 17.92
C GLY A 13 2.77 13.29 18.10
N MET A 14 3.81 14.01 18.51
CA MET A 14 3.86 15.48 18.57
C MET A 14 4.46 16.07 17.28
N VAL A 15 3.76 17.07 16.72
CA VAL A 15 4.22 17.79 15.53
C VAL A 15 5.09 18.99 15.95
N ILE A 16 6.39 18.91 15.70
CA ILE A 16 7.32 20.03 15.92
C ILE A 16 7.57 20.69 14.56
N ASN A 17 7.53 22.02 14.49
CA ASN A 17 7.84 22.74 13.24
C ASN A 17 9.31 23.16 13.21
N MET A 18 10.13 22.54 12.35
CA MET A 18 11.53 22.95 12.14
C MET A 18 11.68 23.74 10.83
N ASP A 19 12.13 24.98 10.95
CA ASP A 19 12.46 25.84 9.81
C ASP A 19 13.88 25.57 9.32
N ASP A 20 14.03 24.46 8.59
CA ASP A 20 15.28 24.06 7.91
C ASP A 20 15.86 25.17 7.00
N ALA A 21 15.07 26.16 6.58
CA ALA A 21 15.56 27.27 5.75
C ALA A 21 16.65 28.13 6.44
N ARG A 22 16.76 28.04 7.77
CA ARG A 22 17.79 28.73 8.56
C ARG A 22 19.18 28.09 8.45
N LEU A 23 19.25 26.81 8.10
CA LEU A 23 20.51 26.11 7.84
C LEU A 23 20.99 26.49 6.43
N LYS A 24 21.85 27.49 6.36
CA LYS A 24 22.41 28.06 5.11
C LYS A 24 23.84 27.65 4.85
N THR A 25 24.58 27.24 5.89
CA THR A 25 25.99 26.88 5.77
C THR A 25 26.25 25.43 6.17
N LEU A 26 27.34 24.85 5.65
CA LEU A 26 27.75 23.49 6.00
C LEU A 26 28.11 23.37 7.48
N THR A 27 28.74 24.40 8.06
CA THR A 27 29.07 24.45 9.49
C THR A 27 27.82 24.37 10.35
N GLN A 28 26.75 25.07 9.99
CA GLN A 28 25.46 24.97 10.69
C GLN A 28 24.86 23.57 10.62
N ILE A 29 25.01 22.87 9.48
CA ILE A 29 24.57 21.48 9.34
C ILE A 29 25.41 20.56 10.24
N GLU A 30 26.73 20.76 10.32
CA GLU A 30 27.59 19.96 11.20
C GLU A 30 27.29 20.20 12.68
N GLU A 31 27.07 21.44 13.10
CA GLU A 31 26.65 21.78 14.46
C GLU A 31 25.28 21.19 14.79
N PHE A 32 24.34 21.29 13.85
CA PHE A 32 23.04 20.65 13.96
C PHE A 32 23.19 19.13 14.15
N LEU A 33 23.94 18.46 13.29
CA LEU A 33 24.18 17.01 13.39
C LEU A 33 24.81 16.57 14.71
N LYS A 34 25.59 17.43 15.38
CA LYS A 34 26.14 17.14 16.72
C LYS A 34 25.10 17.24 17.83
N GLY A 35 24.09 18.09 17.66
CA GLY A 35 23.06 18.36 18.68
C GLY A 35 21.72 17.64 18.45
N THR A 36 21.58 16.85 17.38
CA THR A 36 20.29 16.24 16.99
C THR A 36 20.26 14.76 17.35
N ASP A 37 19.22 14.36 18.09
CA ASP A 37 18.91 12.95 18.38
C ASP A 37 18.14 12.29 17.19
N GLU A 38 18.15 10.96 17.08
CA GLU A 38 17.57 10.20 15.94
C GLU A 38 16.05 10.36 15.74
N LEU A 39 15.40 11.11 16.64
CA LEU A 39 13.96 11.32 16.73
C LEU A 39 13.43 12.43 15.79
N PHE A 40 14.29 13.26 15.20
CA PHE A 40 13.87 14.36 14.32
C PHE A 40 13.72 13.91 12.86
N ARG A 41 12.61 13.23 12.55
CA ARG A 41 12.29 12.80 11.17
C ARG A 41 11.15 13.60 10.56
N VAL A 42 11.31 13.98 9.29
CA VAL A 42 10.23 14.57 8.50
C VAL A 42 9.14 13.55 8.19
N SER A 43 7.92 14.04 7.97
CA SER A 43 6.81 13.23 7.47
C SER A 43 7.16 12.60 6.11
N ARG A 44 6.44 11.55 5.71
CA ARG A 44 6.72 10.81 4.48
C ARG A 44 6.57 11.69 3.23
N GLU A 45 5.62 12.62 3.26
CA GLU A 45 5.34 13.56 2.16
C GLU A 45 6.49 14.56 1.96
N GLU A 46 7.18 14.92 3.05
CA GLU A 46 8.19 15.98 3.06
C GLU A 46 9.62 15.47 2.77
N ARG A 47 9.84 14.14 2.74
CA ARG A 47 11.16 13.54 2.49
C ARG A 47 11.79 14.00 1.18
N TYR A 48 11.05 13.89 0.07
CA TYR A 48 11.60 14.19 -1.26
C TYR A 48 11.72 15.70 -1.52
N PRO A 49 10.74 16.53 -1.14
CA PRO A 49 10.90 17.98 -1.13
C PRO A 49 12.11 18.45 -0.30
N LEU A 50 12.38 17.84 0.86
CA LEU A 50 13.56 18.15 1.68
C LEU A 50 14.86 17.82 0.96
N VAL A 51 14.97 16.63 0.36
CA VAL A 51 16.16 16.24 -0.40
C VAL A 51 16.40 17.21 -1.55
N GLN A 52 15.39 17.48 -2.39
CA GLN A 52 15.53 18.38 -3.53
C GLN A 52 15.99 19.78 -3.10
N ARG A 53 15.27 20.42 -2.17
CA ARG A 53 15.63 21.79 -1.74
C ARG A 53 17.04 21.88 -1.16
N THR A 54 17.49 20.84 -0.46
CA THR A 54 18.78 20.85 0.21
C THR A 54 19.90 20.68 -0.82
N LEU A 55 19.74 19.76 -1.76
CA LEU A 55 20.71 19.58 -2.85
C LEU A 55 20.80 20.84 -3.73
N THR A 56 19.66 21.49 -4.03
CA THR A 56 19.64 22.76 -4.77
C THR A 56 20.31 23.88 -3.99
N ARG A 57 19.92 24.10 -2.72
CA ARG A 57 20.40 25.20 -1.87
C ARG A 57 21.92 25.17 -1.69
N PHE A 58 22.48 23.99 -1.45
CA PHE A 58 23.93 23.84 -1.25
C PHE A 58 24.71 23.63 -2.54
N GLY A 59 24.04 23.65 -3.70
CA GLY A 59 24.67 23.42 -5.00
C GLY A 59 25.46 22.11 -5.02
N TYR A 60 24.81 21.01 -4.62
CA TYR A 60 25.45 19.74 -4.27
C TYR A 60 26.52 19.27 -5.28
N ASP A 61 26.32 19.47 -6.57
CA ASP A 61 27.27 19.07 -7.60
C ASP A 61 28.65 19.73 -7.46
N LYS A 62 28.67 20.99 -7.03
CA LYS A 62 29.88 21.82 -6.87
C LYS A 62 30.64 21.53 -5.58
N LEU A 63 30.03 20.80 -4.64
CA LEU A 63 30.64 20.50 -3.34
C LEU A 63 31.80 19.51 -3.45
N ALA A 64 32.80 19.69 -2.59
CA ALA A 64 33.88 18.74 -2.40
C ALA A 64 33.35 17.44 -1.76
N ARG A 65 34.12 16.35 -1.88
CA ARG A 65 33.71 15.02 -1.38
C ARG A 65 33.36 15.01 0.11
N LYS A 66 34.11 15.75 0.93
CA LYS A 66 33.85 15.85 2.38
C LYS A 66 32.52 16.53 2.67
N GLU A 67 32.27 17.66 2.00
CA GLU A 67 31.06 18.47 2.13
C GLU A 67 29.80 17.71 1.65
N LYS A 68 29.93 16.96 0.55
CA LYS A 68 28.90 16.03 0.08
C LYS A 68 28.52 15.02 1.16
N GLY A 69 29.50 14.51 1.91
CA GLY A 69 29.27 13.59 3.02
C GLY A 69 28.46 14.20 4.17
N VAL A 70 28.70 15.48 4.48
CA VAL A 70 27.94 16.22 5.52
C VAL A 70 26.47 16.33 5.11
N ILE A 71 26.20 16.76 3.87
CA ILE A 71 24.84 16.88 3.34
C ILE A 71 24.12 15.52 3.33
N LEU A 72 24.81 14.45 2.94
CA LEU A 72 24.21 13.10 2.92
C LEU A 72 23.82 12.64 4.32
N ARG A 73 24.69 12.81 5.32
CA ARG A 73 24.38 12.44 6.72
C ARG A 73 23.20 13.23 7.27
N TYR A 74 23.14 14.52 6.96
CA TYR A 74 21.99 15.36 7.30
C TYR A 74 20.69 14.83 6.69
N LEU A 75 20.69 14.57 5.38
CA LEU A 75 19.50 14.07 4.71
C LEU A 75 19.08 12.67 5.19
N GLU A 76 20.03 11.79 5.48
CA GLU A 76 19.77 10.46 6.04
C GLU A 76 19.13 10.57 7.44
N ALA A 77 19.67 11.42 8.32
CA ALA A 77 19.12 11.66 9.65
C ALA A 77 17.69 12.23 9.59
N MET A 78 17.48 13.27 8.79
CA MET A 78 16.18 13.95 8.72
C MET A 78 15.10 13.12 8.01
N THR A 79 15.45 12.29 7.03
CA THR A 79 14.46 11.52 6.25
C THR A 79 14.28 10.09 6.74
N GLY A 80 15.25 9.55 7.48
CA GLY A 80 15.32 8.12 7.83
C GLY A 80 15.47 7.20 6.61
N LEU A 81 15.88 7.73 5.46
CA LEU A 81 16.14 6.93 4.26
C LEU A 81 17.52 6.28 4.37
N SER A 82 17.64 5.05 3.86
CA SER A 82 18.94 4.38 3.79
C SER A 82 19.90 5.11 2.85
N ARG A 83 21.20 4.96 3.09
CA ARG A 83 22.27 5.47 2.21
C ARG A 83 22.08 5.08 0.75
N GLN A 84 21.59 3.88 0.47
CA GLN A 84 21.33 3.40 -0.89
C GLN A 84 20.17 4.16 -1.55
N GLN A 85 19.08 4.41 -0.81
CA GLN A 85 17.98 5.24 -1.30
C GLN A 85 18.44 6.68 -1.54
N MET A 86 19.22 7.25 -0.62
CA MET A 86 19.77 8.59 -0.78
C MET A 86 20.65 8.69 -2.03
N THR A 87 21.52 7.71 -2.26
CA THR A 87 22.36 7.64 -3.47
C THR A 87 21.52 7.64 -4.74
N ARG A 88 20.42 6.90 -4.78
CA ARG A 88 19.49 6.88 -5.94
C ARG A 88 18.81 8.24 -6.16
N LEU A 89 18.38 8.91 -5.08
CA LEU A 89 17.74 10.23 -5.17
C LEU A 89 18.74 11.31 -5.61
N VAL A 90 19.97 11.26 -5.13
CA VAL A 90 21.05 12.15 -5.59
C VAL A 90 21.32 11.91 -7.07
N GLN A 91 21.48 10.67 -7.52
CA GLN A 91 21.66 10.36 -8.94
C GLN A 91 20.50 10.85 -9.81
N GLN A 92 19.28 10.78 -9.30
CA GLN A 92 18.11 11.34 -9.99
C GLN A 92 18.23 12.87 -10.08
N PHE A 93 18.51 13.54 -8.97
CA PHE A 93 18.70 14.99 -8.92
C PHE A 93 19.80 15.47 -9.88
N GLN A 94 20.95 14.80 -9.91
CA GLN A 94 22.06 15.16 -10.81
C GLN A 94 21.70 15.02 -12.29
N LYS A 95 20.76 14.13 -12.63
CA LYS A 95 20.32 13.92 -14.01
C LYS A 95 19.20 14.86 -14.42
N THR A 96 18.27 15.17 -13.53
CA THR A 96 17.01 15.87 -13.89
C THR A 96 16.80 17.20 -13.16
N GLY A 97 17.64 17.55 -12.19
CA GLY A 97 17.46 18.70 -11.31
C GLY A 97 16.31 18.54 -10.29
N GLU A 98 15.66 17.39 -10.26
CA GLU A 98 14.44 17.14 -9.49
C GLU A 98 14.48 15.77 -8.80
N VAL A 99 13.84 15.68 -7.63
CA VAL A 99 13.69 14.44 -6.85
C VAL A 99 12.21 14.07 -6.83
N ARG A 100 11.83 13.06 -7.62
CA ARG A 100 10.42 12.64 -7.77
C ARG A 100 10.13 11.33 -7.06
N LEU A 101 8.86 11.12 -6.70
CA LEU A 101 8.36 9.88 -6.13
C LEU A 101 8.44 8.74 -7.17
N GLY A 102 9.51 7.94 -7.06
CA GLY A 102 9.87 6.92 -8.05
C GLY A 102 9.08 5.60 -7.94
N TYR A 103 7.76 5.64 -7.75
CA TYR A 103 6.97 4.43 -7.95
C TYR A 103 6.83 4.18 -9.45
N GLN A 104 7.86 3.62 -10.07
CA GLN A 104 7.79 3.12 -11.43
C GLN A 104 7.45 1.64 -11.38
N THR A 105 6.41 1.24 -12.12
CA THR A 105 6.16 -0.18 -12.38
C THR A 105 7.45 -0.81 -12.91
N PRO A 106 7.90 -1.96 -12.38
CA PRO A 106 9.12 -2.62 -12.84
C PRO A 106 9.09 -2.77 -14.35
N ARG A 107 10.12 -2.25 -15.05
CA ARG A 107 10.21 -2.33 -16.53
C ARG A 107 10.26 -3.78 -17.05
N ARG A 108 10.62 -4.73 -16.18
CA ARG A 108 10.62 -6.18 -16.43
C ARG A 108 9.91 -6.89 -15.28
N GLY A 109 8.59 -6.85 -15.28
CA GLY A 109 7.77 -7.61 -14.34
C GLY A 109 7.64 -9.09 -14.76
N PHE A 110 7.20 -9.94 -13.83
CA PHE A 110 6.81 -11.31 -14.16
C PHE A 110 5.63 -11.31 -15.13
N GLN A 111 5.72 -12.12 -16.19
CA GLN A 111 4.62 -12.26 -17.15
C GLN A 111 3.42 -12.92 -16.47
N ARG A 112 2.23 -12.34 -16.65
CA ARG A 112 0.97 -12.91 -16.15
C ARG A 112 0.58 -14.11 -17.03
N VAL A 113 0.59 -15.31 -16.44
CA VAL A 113 0.23 -16.56 -17.12
C VAL A 113 -1.30 -16.68 -17.31
N PHE A 114 -2.07 -16.28 -16.30
CA PHE A 114 -3.54 -16.38 -16.31
C PHE A 114 -4.16 -14.99 -16.47
N GLY A 115 -4.74 -14.72 -17.62
CA GLY A 115 -5.32 -13.45 -17.99
C GLY A 115 -6.79 -13.29 -17.58
N PRO A 116 -7.42 -12.15 -17.96
CA PRO A 116 -8.83 -11.90 -17.70
C PRO A 116 -9.78 -12.93 -18.35
N SER A 117 -9.39 -13.50 -19.49
CA SER A 117 -10.12 -14.59 -20.16
C SER A 117 -10.15 -15.87 -19.30
N ASP A 118 -9.03 -16.24 -18.70
CA ASP A 118 -8.94 -17.41 -17.82
C ASP A 118 -9.80 -17.20 -16.56
N VAL A 119 -9.79 -15.99 -16.00
CA VAL A 119 -10.66 -15.64 -14.86
C VAL A 119 -12.15 -15.76 -15.24
N ALA A 120 -12.52 -15.37 -16.46
CA ALA A 120 -13.87 -15.51 -16.97
C ALA A 120 -14.31 -16.98 -17.05
N LEU A 121 -13.46 -17.83 -17.64
CA LEU A 121 -13.74 -19.25 -17.84
C LEU A 121 -13.80 -20.01 -16.51
N LEU A 122 -12.97 -19.63 -15.54
CA LEU A 122 -13.06 -20.16 -14.18
C LEU A 122 -14.39 -19.79 -13.51
N ALA A 123 -14.85 -18.54 -13.68
CA ALA A 123 -16.14 -18.11 -13.16
C ALA A 123 -17.32 -18.87 -13.80
N GLU A 124 -17.29 -19.09 -15.11
CA GLU A 124 -18.28 -19.88 -15.84
C GLU A 124 -18.30 -21.35 -15.36
N MET A 125 -17.12 -21.96 -15.22
CA MET A 125 -17.00 -23.33 -14.70
C MET A 125 -17.57 -23.42 -13.28
N ASP A 126 -17.24 -22.46 -12.42
CA ASP A 126 -17.74 -22.42 -11.06
C ASP A 126 -19.25 -22.17 -10.98
N GLU A 127 -19.80 -21.34 -11.86
CA GLU A 127 -21.25 -21.10 -11.96
C GLU A 127 -22.00 -22.38 -12.35
N ARG A 128 -21.50 -23.09 -13.38
CA ARG A 128 -22.10 -24.34 -13.87
C ARG A 128 -22.11 -25.46 -12.82
N HIS A 129 -21.11 -25.48 -11.93
CA HIS A 129 -20.89 -26.59 -10.99
C HIS A 129 -21.08 -26.21 -9.51
N GLY A 130 -21.65 -25.02 -9.21
CA GLY A 130 -21.93 -24.60 -7.83
C GLY A 130 -20.68 -24.28 -7.00
N THR A 131 -19.56 -23.96 -7.66
CA THR A 131 -18.24 -23.69 -7.08
C THR A 131 -17.75 -24.78 -6.14
N LEU A 132 -17.18 -25.79 -6.77
CA LEU A 132 -16.56 -26.92 -6.08
C LEU A 132 -15.23 -26.52 -5.42
N SER A 133 -14.66 -27.48 -4.68
CA SER A 133 -13.30 -27.33 -4.14
C SER A 133 -12.28 -27.07 -5.27
N GLY A 134 -11.16 -26.42 -4.92
CA GLY A 134 -10.10 -26.14 -5.89
C GLY A 134 -9.60 -27.38 -6.64
N PRO A 135 -9.34 -28.52 -5.97
CA PRO A 135 -8.95 -29.76 -6.64
C PRO A 135 -10.00 -30.30 -7.62
N ALA A 136 -11.29 -30.28 -7.23
CA ALA A 136 -12.38 -30.75 -8.09
C ALA A 136 -12.53 -29.87 -9.33
N THR A 137 -12.48 -28.54 -9.14
CA THR A 137 -12.58 -27.56 -10.24
C THR A 137 -11.40 -27.68 -11.20
N LYS A 138 -10.19 -27.88 -10.67
CA LYS A 138 -9.00 -28.17 -11.48
C LYS A 138 -9.22 -29.42 -12.34
N LYS A 139 -9.71 -30.52 -11.76
CA LYS A 139 -9.99 -31.76 -12.50
C LYS A 139 -11.06 -31.57 -13.58
N LEU A 140 -12.08 -30.75 -13.35
CA LEU A 140 -13.07 -30.41 -14.37
C LEU A 140 -12.42 -29.67 -15.55
N MET A 141 -11.58 -28.67 -15.31
CA MET A 141 -10.89 -27.93 -16.36
C MET A 141 -9.86 -28.81 -17.12
N GLU A 142 -9.16 -29.70 -16.41
CA GLU A 142 -8.29 -30.71 -17.04
C GLU A 142 -9.07 -31.64 -17.98
N ARG A 143 -10.25 -32.11 -17.56
CA ARG A 143 -11.11 -32.99 -18.38
C ARG A 143 -11.76 -32.24 -19.54
N ALA A 144 -12.21 -31.00 -19.31
CA ALA A 144 -12.75 -30.13 -20.36
C ALA A 144 -11.76 -30.02 -21.53
N PHE A 145 -10.48 -29.81 -21.23
CA PHE A 145 -9.44 -29.76 -22.25
C PHE A 145 -9.10 -31.13 -22.84
N THR A 146 -8.76 -32.12 -22.00
CA THR A 146 -8.17 -33.39 -22.48
C THR A 146 -9.16 -34.42 -23.00
N ILE A 147 -10.39 -34.45 -22.47
CA ILE A 147 -11.42 -35.44 -22.83
C ILE A 147 -12.43 -34.85 -23.80
N TYR A 148 -12.85 -33.60 -23.55
CA TYR A 148 -13.91 -32.96 -24.34
C TYR A 148 -13.37 -32.00 -25.42
N GLY A 149 -12.05 -31.79 -25.50
CA GLY A 149 -11.43 -30.97 -26.53
C GLY A 149 -11.74 -29.47 -26.43
N GLU A 150 -12.15 -28.99 -25.26
CA GLU A 150 -12.43 -27.57 -25.05
C GLU A 150 -11.13 -26.77 -24.88
N GLU A 151 -10.52 -26.38 -26.01
CA GLU A 151 -9.27 -25.60 -26.12
C GLU A 151 -9.21 -24.36 -25.22
N ARG A 152 -10.36 -23.72 -24.98
CA ARG A 152 -10.49 -22.55 -24.09
C ARG A 152 -9.99 -22.83 -22.67
N TYR A 153 -10.05 -24.07 -22.19
CA TYR A 153 -9.53 -24.47 -20.88
C TYR A 153 -8.04 -24.88 -20.91
N GLY A 154 -7.34 -24.77 -22.05
CA GLY A 154 -5.95 -25.22 -22.20
C GLY A 154 -5.00 -24.61 -21.16
N ASN A 155 -5.06 -23.29 -20.95
CA ASN A 155 -4.27 -22.62 -19.91
C ASN A 155 -4.70 -23.06 -18.51
N LEU A 156 -5.99 -23.03 -18.23
CA LEU A 156 -6.58 -23.37 -16.93
C LEU A 156 -6.36 -24.84 -16.53
N SER A 157 -6.18 -25.76 -17.49
CA SER A 157 -5.87 -27.17 -17.21
C SER A 157 -4.55 -27.32 -16.45
N ARG A 158 -3.62 -26.37 -16.62
CA ARG A 158 -2.27 -26.39 -16.02
C ARG A 158 -2.21 -25.61 -14.70
N ILE A 159 -3.33 -25.04 -14.23
CA ILE A 159 -3.37 -24.22 -13.02
C ILE A 159 -3.02 -25.04 -11.76
N SER A 160 -2.33 -24.40 -10.82
CA SER A 160 -2.17 -24.96 -9.47
C SER A 160 -3.41 -24.66 -8.63
N VAL A 161 -3.71 -25.53 -7.65
CA VAL A 161 -4.86 -25.32 -6.75
C VAL A 161 -4.72 -23.99 -5.99
N SER A 162 -3.51 -23.65 -5.54
CA SER A 162 -3.23 -22.36 -4.89
C SER A 162 -3.51 -21.18 -5.80
N HIS A 163 -3.07 -21.23 -7.06
CA HIS A 163 -3.31 -20.13 -8.00
C HIS A 163 -4.79 -20.02 -8.39
N LEU A 164 -5.53 -21.12 -8.42
CA LEU A 164 -6.98 -21.11 -8.62
C LEU A 164 -7.68 -20.28 -7.53
N TYR A 165 -7.29 -20.44 -6.25
CA TYR A 165 -7.84 -19.60 -5.18
C TYR A 165 -7.43 -18.13 -5.30
N ASN A 166 -6.22 -17.84 -5.79
CA ASN A 166 -5.82 -16.46 -6.09
C ASN A 166 -6.72 -15.85 -7.18
N LEU A 167 -7.06 -16.61 -8.22
CA LEU A 167 -8.00 -16.15 -9.24
C LEU A 167 -9.41 -15.93 -8.68
N ARG A 168 -9.90 -16.83 -7.81
CA ARG A 168 -11.20 -16.66 -7.13
C ARG A 168 -11.25 -15.43 -6.21
N GLY A 169 -10.12 -15.07 -5.60
CA GLY A 169 -10.00 -13.85 -4.79
C GLY A 169 -9.84 -12.56 -5.59
N SER A 170 -9.65 -12.65 -6.91
CA SER A 170 -9.45 -11.47 -7.76
C SER A 170 -10.73 -10.63 -7.88
N LYS A 171 -10.56 -9.31 -8.01
CA LYS A 171 -11.70 -8.39 -8.24
C LYS A 171 -12.49 -8.77 -9.50
N GLU A 172 -11.78 -9.21 -10.54
CA GLU A 172 -12.34 -9.64 -11.82
C GLU A 172 -13.26 -10.86 -11.66
N TYR A 173 -12.83 -11.87 -10.89
CA TYR A 173 -13.66 -13.04 -10.59
C TYR A 173 -14.85 -12.67 -9.71
N VAL A 174 -14.61 -11.94 -8.60
CA VAL A 174 -15.65 -11.56 -7.65
C VAL A 174 -16.72 -10.74 -8.36
N ALA A 175 -16.35 -9.82 -9.25
CA ALA A 175 -17.32 -9.03 -10.02
C ALA A 175 -18.27 -9.91 -10.85
N LYS A 176 -17.81 -11.05 -11.39
CA LYS A 176 -18.62 -11.98 -12.17
C LYS A 176 -19.45 -12.92 -11.32
N ARG A 177 -18.89 -13.46 -10.24
CA ARG A 177 -19.49 -14.52 -9.42
C ARG A 177 -20.17 -14.04 -8.14
N ARG A 178 -20.31 -12.73 -7.94
CA ARG A 178 -20.99 -12.19 -6.77
C ARG A 178 -22.47 -12.55 -6.80
N HIS A 179 -22.86 -13.49 -5.94
CA HIS A 179 -24.27 -13.76 -5.69
C HIS A 179 -24.84 -12.68 -4.77
N TRP A 180 -25.73 -11.86 -5.31
CA TRP A 180 -26.52 -10.92 -4.54
C TRP A 180 -27.78 -11.62 -4.05
N THR A 181 -27.74 -12.15 -2.83
CA THR A 181 -28.97 -12.54 -2.17
C THR A 181 -29.66 -11.27 -1.70
N LYS A 182 -30.86 -10.99 -2.21
CA LYS A 182 -31.68 -9.89 -1.69
C LYS A 182 -31.85 -10.09 -0.19
N THR A 183 -31.63 -9.03 0.58
CA THR A 183 -31.94 -9.02 2.01
C THR A 183 -33.40 -9.42 2.17
N ARG A 184 -33.66 -10.55 2.82
CA ARG A 184 -35.01 -10.95 3.17
C ARG A 184 -35.49 -10.01 4.27
N SER A 185 -36.60 -9.31 4.04
CA SER A 185 -37.22 -8.49 5.06
C SER A 185 -37.71 -9.40 6.20
N THR A 186 -36.99 -9.41 7.32
CA THR A 186 -37.47 -10.07 8.53
C THR A 186 -38.37 -9.09 9.26
N LYS A 187 -39.60 -9.50 9.60
CA LYS A 187 -40.42 -8.76 10.58
C LYS A 187 -39.78 -8.96 11.95
N ALA A 188 -38.82 -8.11 12.30
CA ALA A 188 -38.37 -8.00 13.67
C ALA A 188 -39.47 -7.28 14.47
N PRO A 189 -39.92 -7.81 15.61
CA PRO A 189 -40.88 -7.13 16.48
C PRO A 189 -40.18 -5.96 17.21
N ILE A 190 -39.85 -4.92 16.46
CA ILE A 190 -39.28 -3.69 16.99
C ILE A 190 -40.44 -2.90 17.61
N GLY A 191 -40.34 -2.59 18.90
CA GLY A 191 -41.38 -1.84 19.63
C GLY A 191 -42.48 -2.71 20.27
N GLU A 192 -42.35 -4.04 20.30
CA GLU A 192 -43.21 -4.87 21.15
C GLU A 192 -42.97 -4.55 22.63
N ARG A 193 -43.95 -3.93 23.29
CA ARG A 193 -43.95 -3.76 24.74
C ARG A 193 -44.33 -5.07 25.40
N ARG A 194 -43.36 -5.77 25.98
CA ARG A 194 -43.62 -6.92 26.85
C ARG A 194 -43.37 -6.53 28.30
N ALA A 195 -44.21 -7.02 29.21
CA ALA A 195 -43.95 -6.84 30.63
C ALA A 195 -42.58 -7.46 30.98
N PRO A 196 -41.77 -6.78 31.80
CA PRO A 196 -40.51 -7.35 32.27
C PRO A 196 -40.78 -8.67 32.98
N ARG A 197 -40.00 -9.71 32.69
CA ARG A 197 -40.06 -10.99 33.41
C ARG A 197 -39.15 -10.87 34.63
N PRO A 198 -39.67 -10.67 35.85
CA PRO A 198 -38.84 -10.26 36.98
C PRO A 198 -38.12 -11.44 37.67
N GLU A 199 -38.32 -12.68 37.20
CA GLU A 199 -37.83 -13.93 37.81
C GLU A 199 -37.88 -13.93 39.35
N GLY A 200 -38.94 -13.33 39.93
CA GLY A 200 -39.17 -13.26 41.37
C GLY A 200 -38.33 -12.24 42.17
N SER A 201 -37.50 -11.40 41.53
CA SER A 201 -36.63 -10.44 42.21
C SER A 201 -37.13 -8.98 42.11
N PRO A 202 -37.29 -8.25 43.23
CA PRO A 202 -37.66 -6.83 43.21
C PRO A 202 -36.56 -5.98 42.54
N GLY A 203 -36.95 -5.11 41.61
CA GLY A 203 -36.03 -4.17 40.94
C GLY A 203 -35.38 -4.68 39.65
N TYR A 204 -35.83 -5.80 39.09
CA TYR A 204 -35.26 -6.34 37.85
C TYR A 204 -35.60 -5.46 36.63
N LEU A 205 -34.59 -4.73 36.14
CA LEU A 205 -34.62 -4.00 34.88
C LEU A 205 -33.85 -4.83 33.85
N ARG A 206 -34.53 -5.25 32.78
CA ARG A 206 -33.87 -5.92 31.66
C ARG A 206 -33.14 -4.84 30.84
N ILE A 207 -31.82 -4.92 30.76
CA ILE A 207 -31.01 -4.11 29.85
C ILE A 207 -30.75 -5.01 28.63
N ASP A 208 -31.37 -4.66 27.51
CA ASP A 208 -31.14 -5.31 26.21
C ASP A 208 -29.89 -4.75 25.53
#